data_AF-A0A838W0A3-F1
#
_entry.id   AF-A0A838W0A3-F1
#
_cell.length_a   1.000
_cell.length_b   1.000
_cell.length_c   1.000
_cell.angle_alpha   90.00
_cell.angle_beta   90.00
_cell.angle_gamma   90.00
#
_symmetry.space_group_name_H-M   'P 1'
#
loop_
_entity.id
_entity.type
_entity.pdbx_description
1 polymer ?
#
loop_
_entity_poly.entity_id
_entity_poly.type
_entity_poly.pdbx_seq_one_letter_code
_entity_poly.pdbx_strand_id
1 'polypeptide(L)'
;GENGVIDAIPKKKADELVEIIRNGITQIRPNLGFSPATAAAAAASAGIGNNNNSNAEKKSNVEELTKLADLKERGVISEEEFIKMKEKILKHD
;
A
#
# COMPACT_ATOMS: atom_id res chain seq x y z
N GLY A 1 -6.96 -24.18 -23.45
CA GLY A 1 -7.69 -23.59 -24.57
C GLY A 1 -7.14 -22.21 -24.76
N GLU A 2 -6.59 -21.96 -25.94
CA GLU A 2 -6.03 -20.70 -26.44
C GLU A 2 -4.71 -20.27 -25.76
N ASN A 3 -3.63 -20.46 -26.51
CA ASN A 3 -2.26 -20.03 -26.22
C ASN A 3 -2.29 -18.58 -25.70
N GLY A 4 -1.48 -18.25 -24.69
CA GLY A 4 -1.40 -16.91 -24.06
C GLY A 4 -0.90 -15.80 -25.01
N VAL A 5 -1.65 -15.54 -26.08
CA VAL A 5 -1.46 -14.47 -27.03
C VAL A 5 -1.91 -13.19 -26.33
N ILE A 6 -0.96 -12.33 -26.00
CA ILE A 6 -1.25 -10.99 -25.51
C ILE A 6 -1.57 -10.15 -26.75
N ASP A 7 -2.84 -9.83 -26.94
CA ASP A 7 -3.25 -8.92 -28.01
C ASP A 7 -2.65 -7.53 -27.78
N ALA A 8 -2.15 -6.92 -28.86
CA ALA A 8 -1.64 -5.57 -28.81
C ALA A 8 -2.76 -4.59 -28.46
N ILE A 9 -2.51 -3.71 -27.48
CA ILE A 9 -3.46 -2.66 -27.12
C ILE A 9 -3.47 -1.59 -28.23
N PRO A 10 -4.65 -1.17 -28.74
CA PRO A 10 -4.75 -0.06 -29.68
C PRO A 10 -4.15 1.23 -29.11
N LYS A 11 -3.39 1.98 -29.91
CA LYS A 11 -2.69 3.20 -29.48
C LYS A 11 -3.59 4.18 -28.70
N LYS A 12 -4.81 4.44 -29.20
CA LYS A 12 -5.78 5.31 -28.54
C LYS A 12 -6.09 4.88 -27.09
N LYS A 13 -6.24 3.57 -26.85
CA LYS A 13 -6.49 3.03 -25.50
C LYS A 13 -5.25 3.17 -24.62
N ALA A 14 -4.06 2.97 -25.19
CA ALA A 14 -2.82 3.17 -24.45
C ALA A 14 -2.66 4.63 -24.00
N ASP A 15 -2.95 5.59 -24.88
CA ASP A 15 -2.89 7.03 -24.58
C ASP A 15 -3.89 7.42 -23.48
N GLU A 16 -5.12 6.92 -23.55
CA GLU A 16 -6.16 7.13 -22.52
C GLU A 16 -5.74 6.58 -21.15
N LEU A 17 -5.19 5.36 -21.12
CA LEU A 17 -4.69 4.75 -19.88
C LEU A 17 -3.54 5.55 -19.27
N VAL A 18 -2.63 6.07 -20.11
CA VAL A 18 -1.53 6.94 -19.66
C VAL A 18 -2.08 8.23 -19.04
N GLU A 19 -3.10 8.83 -19.63
CA GLU A 19 -3.74 10.04 -19.10
C GLU A 19 -4.42 9.79 -17.76
N ILE A 20 -5.16 8.69 -17.63
CA ILE A 20 -5.80 8.27 -16.37
C ILE A 20 -4.76 8.09 -15.26
N ILE A 21 -3.63 7.43 -15.54
CA ILE A 21 -2.56 7.22 -14.56
C ILE A 21 -1.93 8.56 -14.14
N ARG A 22 -1.65 9.44 -15.11
CA ARG A 22 -1.10 10.78 -14.84
C ARG A 22 -2.03 11.58 -13.92
N ASN A 23 -3.32 11.60 -14.22
CA ASN A 23 -4.31 12.36 -13.46
C ASN A 23 -4.62 11.72 -12.09
N GLY A 24 -4.59 10.39 -12.01
CA GLY A 24 -4.80 9.66 -10.76
C GLY A 24 -3.64 9.82 -9.77
N ILE A 25 -2.39 9.81 -10.25
CA ILE A 25 -1.21 10.00 -9.38
C ILE A 25 -1.17 11.41 -8.79
N THR A 26 -1.57 12.44 -9.54
CA THR A 26 -1.57 13.83 -9.03
C THR A 26 -2.65 14.07 -7.98
N GLN A 27 -3.80 13.40 -8.05
CA GLN A 27 -4.89 13.58 -7.10
C GLN A 27 -4.74 12.77 -5.80
N ILE A 28 -4.12 11.58 -5.85
CA ILE A 28 -4.12 10.66 -4.69
C ILE A 28 -3.01 11.01 -3.67
N ARG A 29 -1.96 11.76 -4.02
CA ARG A 29 -0.77 11.86 -3.14
C ARG A 29 -0.04 13.22 -3.16
N PRO A 30 -0.45 14.23 -2.37
CA PRO A 30 0.43 15.36 -2.06
C PRO A 30 1.58 14.99 -1.10
N ASN A 31 1.62 13.78 -0.53
CA ASN A 31 2.60 13.38 0.50
C ASN A 31 3.48 12.16 0.17
N LEU A 32 3.56 11.74 -1.10
CA LEU A 32 4.50 10.68 -1.51
C LEU A 32 5.36 11.15 -2.68
N GLY A 33 6.18 12.18 -2.42
CA GLY A 33 7.52 12.41 -2.99
C GLY A 33 7.80 12.18 -4.49
N PHE A 34 6.78 12.05 -5.34
CA PHE A 34 6.95 11.69 -6.74
C PHE A 34 6.92 12.95 -7.59
N SER A 35 8.06 13.62 -7.67
CA SER A 35 8.26 14.70 -8.63
C SER A 35 8.36 14.12 -10.06
N PRO A 36 7.67 14.69 -11.07
CA PRO A 36 7.60 14.13 -12.42
C PRO A 36 8.91 14.17 -13.21
N ALA A 37 9.98 14.74 -12.64
CA ALA A 37 11.30 14.80 -13.26
C ALA A 37 12.00 13.43 -13.38
N THR A 38 11.56 12.41 -12.65
CA THR A 38 12.22 11.09 -12.59
C THR A 38 11.54 10.00 -13.43
N ALA A 39 10.48 10.31 -14.19
CA ALA A 39 9.79 9.32 -15.01
C ALA A 39 10.62 8.80 -16.20
N ALA A 40 11.70 9.49 -16.58
CA ALA A 40 12.60 9.05 -17.64
C ALA A 40 13.71 8.08 -17.19
N ALA A 41 13.89 7.86 -15.87
CA ALA A 41 14.98 7.05 -15.31
C ALA A 41 14.52 5.76 -14.60
N ALA A 42 13.22 5.47 -14.57
CA ALA A 42 12.66 4.33 -13.84
C ALA A 42 12.76 2.98 -14.60
N ALA A 43 13.37 2.96 -15.80
CA ALA A 43 13.70 1.72 -16.50
C ALA A 43 15.06 1.13 -16.08
N ALA A 44 15.86 1.84 -15.27
CA ALA A 44 17.26 1.47 -14.99
C ALA A 44 17.53 0.96 -13.56
N SER A 45 16.57 1.00 -12.63
CA SER A 45 16.79 0.60 -11.24
C SER A 45 16.04 -0.67 -10.87
N ALA A 46 16.44 -1.78 -11.49
CA ALA A 46 16.36 -3.09 -10.84
C ALA A 46 17.26 -3.05 -9.60
N GLY A 47 16.70 -2.63 -8.47
CA GLY A 47 17.44 -2.43 -7.23
C GLY A 47 16.64 -1.62 -6.23
N ILE A 48 15.48 -2.12 -5.82
CA ILE A 48 14.77 -1.55 -4.67
C ILE A 48 15.36 -2.22 -3.44
N GLY A 49 16.21 -1.46 -2.76
CA GLY A 49 17.00 -1.89 -1.61
C GLY A 49 16.14 -2.29 -0.43
N ASN A 50 16.36 -3.53 0.03
CA ASN A 50 16.00 -3.97 1.37
C ASN A 50 16.89 -3.25 2.39
N ASN A 51 16.49 -2.06 2.81
CA ASN A 51 17.06 -1.38 3.97
C ASN A 51 15.98 -0.51 4.64
N ASN A 52 15.14 -1.14 5.46
CA ASN A 52 14.38 -0.47 6.52
C ASN A 52 14.40 -1.42 7.72
N ASN A 53 15.41 -1.36 8.59
CA ASN A 53 15.61 -0.34 9.63
C ASN A 53 14.55 -0.49 10.74
N SER A 54 15.04 -0.68 11.97
CA SER A 54 14.40 -1.11 13.23
C SER A 54 13.28 -0.22 13.79
N ASN A 55 12.54 0.47 12.92
CA ASN A 55 11.37 1.30 13.22
C ASN A 55 10.05 0.66 12.72
N ALA A 56 10.14 -0.51 12.06
CA ALA A 56 8.97 -1.26 11.58
C ALA A 56 8.16 -1.89 12.73
N GLU A 57 8.79 -2.28 13.83
CA GLU A 57 8.13 -2.94 14.97
C GLU A 57 7.18 -1.98 15.70
N LYS A 58 7.62 -0.75 16.02
CA LYS A 58 6.77 0.25 16.68
C LYS A 58 5.61 0.74 15.81
N LYS A 59 5.81 0.80 14.48
CA LYS A 59 4.71 1.11 13.56
C LYS A 59 3.69 -0.03 13.52
N SER A 60 4.14 -1.28 13.61
CA SER A 60 3.27 -2.46 13.68
C SER A 60 2.32 -2.38 14.86
N ASN A 61 2.80 -2.03 16.06
CA ASN A 61 1.95 -1.99 17.27
C ASN A 61 0.81 -0.97 17.17
N VAL A 62 1.05 0.21 16.59
CA VAL A 62 0.01 1.24 16.39
C VAL A 62 -1.00 0.82 15.31
N GLU A 63 -0.54 0.22 14.22
CA GLU A 63 -1.41 -0.30 13.15
C GLU A 63 -2.28 -1.47 13.66
N GLU A 64 -1.72 -2.36 14.46
CA GLU A 64 -2.43 -3.49 15.08
C GLU A 64 -3.51 -3.03 16.07
N LEU A 65 -3.20 -2.04 16.93
CA LEU A 65 -4.20 -1.46 17.85
C LEU A 65 -5.35 -0.77 17.11
N THR A 66 -5.05 -0.08 16.00
CA THR A 66 -6.07 0.56 15.15
C THR A 66 -6.99 -0.50 14.56
N LYS A 67 -6.42 -1.57 14.00
CA LYS A 67 -7.20 -2.68 13.43
C LYS A 67 -8.08 -3.37 14.47
N LEU A 68 -7.61 -3.53 15.72
CA LEU A 68 -8.41 -4.09 16.80
C LEU A 68 -9.62 -3.21 17.15
N ALA A 69 -9.44 -1.88 17.16
CA ALA A 69 -10.53 -0.95 17.42
C ALA A 69 -11.60 -1.06 16.32
N ASP A 70 -11.19 -1.12 15.06
CA ASP A 70 -12.10 -1.29 13.92
C ASP A 70 -12.88 -2.61 14.00
N LEU A 71 -12.22 -3.71 14.40
CA LEU A 71 -12.86 -5.03 14.53
C LEU A 71 -13.91 -5.04 15.64
N LYS A 72 -13.65 -4.36 16.76
CA LYS A 72 -14.62 -4.18 17.85
C LYS A 72 -15.80 -3.32 17.40
N GLU A 73 -15.55 -2.18 16.75
CA GLU A 73 -16.61 -1.28 16.27
C GLU A 73 -17.54 -1.98 15.27
N ARG A 74 -16.97 -2.85 14.43
CA ARG A 74 -17.73 -3.67 13.49
C ARG A 74 -18.45 -4.86 14.13
N GLY A 75 -18.29 -5.09 15.44
CA GLY A 75 -18.88 -6.21 16.17
C GLY A 75 -18.33 -7.58 15.77
N VAL A 76 -17.14 -7.63 15.17
CA VAL A 76 -16.49 -8.89 14.75
C VAL A 76 -15.87 -9.62 15.95
N ILE A 77 -15.45 -8.87 16.97
CA ILE A 77 -14.92 -9.38 18.23
C ILE A 77 -15.69 -8.75 19.40
N SER A 78 -15.76 -9.45 20.53
CA SER A 78 -16.39 -8.92 21.75
C SER A 78 -15.47 -7.93 22.49
N GLU A 79 -16.02 -7.19 23.45
CA GLU A 79 -15.25 -6.29 24.31
C GLU A 79 -14.16 -7.03 25.08
N GLU A 80 -14.47 -8.24 25.58
CA GLU A 80 -13.51 -9.03 26.35
C GLU A 80 -12.34 -9.49 25.48
N GLU A 81 -12.62 -9.88 24.24
CA GLU A 81 -11.61 -10.27 23.27
C GLU A 81 -10.70 -9.09 22.88
N PHE A 82 -11.30 -7.91 22.68
CA PHE A 82 -10.56 -6.68 22.40
C PHE A 82 -9.57 -6.34 23.53
N ILE A 83 -10.00 -6.40 24.79
CA ILE A 83 -9.15 -6.12 25.96
C ILE A 83 -7.97 -7.09 26.02
N LYS A 84 -8.21 -8.38 25.81
CA LYS A 84 -7.17 -9.43 25.84
C LYS A 84 -6.13 -9.24 24.74
N MET A 85 -6.57 -8.89 23.52
CA MET A 85 -5.66 -8.68 22.39
C MET A 85 -4.86 -7.37 22.53
N LYS A 86 -5.49 -6.31 23.03
CA LYS A 86 -4.82 -5.05 23.36
C LYS A 86 -3.70 -5.28 24.38
N GLU A 87 -4.01 -5.98 25.48
CA GLU A 87 -3.01 -6.29 26.51
C GLU A 87 -1.84 -7.13 25.95
N LYS A 88 -2.12 -8.06 25.03
CA LYS A 88 -1.08 -8.87 24.38
C LYS A 88 -0.11 -8.03 23.55
N ILE A 89 -0.60 -7.03 22.82
CA ILE A 89 0.24 -6.13 22.00
C ILE A 89 1.10 -5.25 22.93
N LEU A 90 0.49 -4.66 23.96
CA LEU A 90 1.19 -3.81 24.93
C LEU A 90 2.24 -4.54 25.78
N LYS A 91 2.10 -5.86 25.99
CA LYS A 91 3.10 -6.67 26.69
C LYS A 91 4.26 -7.13 25.81
N HIS A 92 4.17 -6.94 24.49
CA HIS A 92 5.18 -7.37 23.51
C HIS A 92 6.04 -6.22 22.96
N ASP A 93 5.80 -4.97 23.39
CA ASP A 93 6.69 -3.81 23.24
C ASP A 93 7.77 -3.77 24.34
#